data_AF-A0A845XXD9-F1
#
_entry.id   AF-A0A845XXD9-F1
#
_cell.length_a   1.000
_cell.length_b   1.000
_cell.length_c   1.000
_cell.angle_alpha   90.00
_cell.angle_beta   90.00
_cell.angle_gamma   90.00
#
_symmetry.space_group_name_H-M   'P 1'
#
loop_
_entity.id
_entity.type
_entity.pdbx_description
1 polymer ?
#
loop_
_entity_poly.entity_id
_entity_poly.type
_entity_poly.pdbx_seq_one_letter_code
_entity_poly.pdbx_strand_id
1 'polypeptide(L)'
;VSANNYRYNMYERIDLYYQATKLPVLNSEFSWGHTRFTQRALPDEPEDGFSERSRMMRNGAKSLARALTHPAFVGYTWYRWVDLPGHTPPISFGLVTIKDDPNLSHTTLLKRLNARADAIATTGLGR
;
A
#
# COMPACT_ATOMS: atom_id res chain seq x y z
N VAL A 1 -14.03 -10.21 7.05
CA VAL A 1 -12.72 -10.58 7.65
C VAL A 1 -11.82 -9.35 7.66
N SER A 2 -11.06 -9.13 8.72
CA SER A 2 -10.03 -8.07 8.77
C SER A 2 -8.67 -8.69 9.02
N ALA A 3 -7.64 -8.23 8.30
CA ALA A 3 -6.27 -8.69 8.51
C ALA A 3 -5.26 -7.59 8.15
N ASN A 4 -4.15 -7.53 8.87
CA ASN A 4 -3.07 -6.57 8.61
C ASN A 4 -2.17 -7.11 7.47
N ASN A 5 -1.73 -6.22 6.58
CA ASN A 5 -0.88 -6.60 5.47
C ASN A 5 0.04 -5.46 5.00
N TYR A 6 1.33 -5.64 5.30
CA TYR A 6 2.43 -4.73 4.95
C TYR A 6 3.34 -5.30 3.84
N ARG A 7 2.77 -5.95 2.82
CA ARG A 7 3.55 -6.61 1.77
C ARG A 7 3.13 -6.21 0.37
N TYR A 8 4.09 -6.21 -0.56
CA TYR A 8 3.86 -5.89 -1.97
C TYR A 8 2.92 -6.87 -2.68
N ASN A 9 2.82 -8.12 -2.21
CA ASN A 9 1.88 -9.14 -2.69
C ASN A 9 0.52 -9.08 -1.98
N MET A 10 -0.04 -7.87 -1.84
CA MET A 10 -1.25 -7.64 -1.07
C MET A 10 -2.46 -8.40 -1.63
N TYR A 11 -2.62 -8.40 -2.96
CA TYR A 11 -3.69 -9.12 -3.66
C TYR A 11 -3.71 -10.60 -3.30
N GLU A 12 -2.57 -11.31 -3.41
CA GLU A 12 -2.49 -12.75 -3.11
C GLU A 12 -2.89 -13.04 -1.67
N ARG A 13 -2.51 -12.17 -0.74
CA ARG A 13 -2.87 -12.35 0.66
C ARG A 13 -4.34 -12.11 0.93
N ILE A 14 -4.96 -11.15 0.24
CA ILE A 14 -6.41 -10.97 0.27
C ILE A 14 -7.10 -12.21 -0.29
N ASP A 15 -6.63 -12.73 -1.42
CA ASP A 15 -7.17 -13.95 -2.02
C ASP A 15 -7.07 -15.14 -1.06
N LEU A 16 -5.94 -15.33 -0.37
CA LEU A 16 -5.81 -16.38 0.66
C LEU A 16 -6.91 -16.30 1.74
N TYR A 17 -7.18 -15.10 2.27
CA TYR A 17 -8.24 -14.92 3.27
C TYR A 17 -9.64 -15.14 2.67
N TYR A 18 -9.85 -14.66 1.44
CA TYR A 18 -11.11 -14.81 0.74
C TYR A 18 -11.39 -16.28 0.38
N GLN A 19 -10.41 -17.04 -0.11
CA GLN A 19 -10.61 -18.44 -0.44
C GLN A 19 -10.97 -19.27 0.80
N ALA A 20 -10.37 -18.95 1.95
CA ALA A 20 -10.64 -19.65 3.21
C ALA A 20 -12.01 -19.32 3.82
N THR A 21 -12.51 -18.10 3.62
CA THR A 21 -13.69 -17.61 4.35
C THR A 21 -14.90 -17.32 3.48
N LYS A 22 -14.68 -17.06 2.19
CA LYS A 22 -15.65 -16.55 1.20
C LYS A 22 -16.32 -15.25 1.63
N LEU A 23 -15.68 -14.48 2.52
CA LEU A 23 -16.18 -13.22 3.05
C LEU A 23 -15.38 -12.02 2.50
N PRO A 24 -15.99 -10.82 2.44
CA PRO A 24 -15.25 -9.60 2.15
C PRO A 24 -14.10 -9.35 3.14
N VAL A 25 -13.00 -8.78 2.64
CA VAL A 25 -11.73 -8.62 3.34
C VAL A 25 -11.35 -7.14 3.42
N LEU A 26 -11.18 -6.64 4.64
CA LEU A 26 -10.60 -5.34 4.95
C LEU A 26 -9.12 -5.50 5.32
N ASN A 27 -8.22 -4.72 4.72
CA ASN A 27 -6.84 -4.65 5.18
C ASN A 27 -6.71 -3.61 6.32
N SER A 28 -6.73 -4.08 7.57
CA SER A 28 -6.82 -3.21 8.76
C SER A 28 -5.53 -2.46 9.09
N GLU A 29 -4.39 -2.84 8.53
CA GLU A 29 -3.18 -2.02 8.62
C GLU A 29 -2.32 -2.17 7.37
N PHE A 30 -2.02 -1.02 6.76
CA PHE A 30 -1.16 -0.92 5.59
C PHE A 30 -0.27 0.31 5.66
N SER A 31 1.01 0.15 5.36
CA SER A 31 1.87 1.25 4.94
C SER A 31 3.02 0.74 4.10
N TRP A 32 3.28 1.43 3.00
CA TRP A 32 4.45 1.14 2.17
C TRP A 32 5.74 1.68 2.76
N GLY A 33 5.72 2.43 3.88
CA GLY A 33 6.93 2.79 4.62
C GLY A 33 7.65 1.58 5.27
N HIS A 34 7.01 0.41 5.27
CA HIS A 34 7.55 -0.82 5.82
C HIS A 34 8.68 -1.40 4.94
N THR A 35 9.68 -2.05 5.56
CA THR A 35 10.89 -2.59 4.90
C THR A 35 10.62 -3.54 3.73
N ARG A 36 9.44 -4.18 3.72
CA ARG A 36 8.96 -5.05 2.64
C ARG A 36 8.78 -4.31 1.30
N PHE A 37 8.72 -2.98 1.31
CA PHE A 37 8.61 -2.14 0.12
C PHE A 37 9.91 -1.39 -0.22
N THR A 38 10.87 -1.30 0.71
CA THR A 38 12.11 -0.51 0.53
C THR A 38 13.35 -1.37 0.30
N GLN A 39 13.45 -2.55 0.95
CA GLN A 39 14.71 -3.31 1.03
C GLN A 39 14.82 -4.47 0.04
N ARG A 40 13.72 -4.86 -0.63
CA ARG A 40 13.70 -6.03 -1.51
C ARG A 40 13.52 -5.63 -2.97
N ALA A 41 14.45 -6.06 -3.81
CA ALA A 41 14.29 -6.03 -5.26
C ALA A 41 13.19 -6.95 -5.75
N LEU A 42 12.31 -6.39 -6.58
CA LEU A 42 11.37 -7.17 -7.36
C LEU A 42 11.98 -7.50 -8.74
N PRO A 43 11.56 -8.60 -9.39
CA PRO A 43 12.14 -9.03 -10.67
C PRO A 43 12.02 -8.03 -11.82
N ASP A 44 11.14 -7.04 -11.69
CA ASP A 44 10.86 -6.02 -12.70
C ASP A 44 11.60 -4.70 -12.45
N GLU A 45 12.63 -4.72 -11.60
CA GLU A 45 13.53 -3.60 -11.37
C GLU A 45 14.68 -3.59 -12.39
N PRO A 46 15.18 -2.40 -12.79
CA PRO A 46 16.32 -2.28 -13.68
C PRO A 46 17.61 -2.82 -13.03
N GLU A 47 18.63 -3.08 -13.83
CA GLU A 47 19.92 -3.63 -13.37
C GLU A 47 20.59 -2.74 -12.31
N ASP A 48 20.55 -1.42 -12.51
CA ASP A 48 21.03 -0.42 -11.53
C ASP A 48 20.11 -0.26 -10.30
N GLY A 49 18.94 -0.90 -10.33
CA GLY A 49 17.94 -0.87 -9.26
C GLY A 49 17.25 0.47 -9.07
N PHE A 50 16.36 0.53 -8.08
CA PHE A 50 15.78 1.77 -7.57
C PHE A 50 16.36 2.14 -6.21
N SER A 51 16.48 3.44 -5.94
CA SER A 51 16.67 3.94 -4.57
C SER A 51 15.55 3.43 -3.66
N GLU A 52 15.82 3.28 -2.36
CA GLU A 52 14.82 2.78 -1.40
C GLU A 52 13.52 3.58 -1.45
N ARG A 53 13.61 4.91 -1.57
CA ARG A 53 12.45 5.79 -1.72
C ARG A 53 11.67 5.50 -3.00
N SER A 54 12.35 5.44 -4.15
CA SER A 54 11.68 5.18 -5.43
C SER A 54 11.02 3.81 -5.43
N ARG A 55 11.70 2.82 -4.85
CA ARG A 55 11.20 1.46 -4.68
C ARG A 55 9.96 1.41 -3.79
N MET A 56 10.01 2.08 -2.64
CA MET A 56 8.90 2.21 -1.71
C MET A 56 7.64 2.76 -2.41
N MET A 57 7.80 3.88 -3.11
CA MET A 57 6.72 4.57 -3.79
C MET A 57 6.13 3.73 -4.92
N ARG A 58 7.00 3.15 -5.76
CA ARG A 58 6.60 2.30 -6.89
C ARG A 58 5.88 1.05 -6.41
N ASN A 59 6.50 0.29 -5.51
CA ASN A 59 5.98 -1.00 -5.06
C ASN A 59 4.73 -0.81 -4.20
N GLY A 60 4.68 0.26 -3.38
CA GLY A 60 3.50 0.65 -2.63
C GLY A 60 2.32 0.97 -3.55
N ALA A 61 2.52 1.85 -4.53
CA ALA A 61 1.48 2.21 -5.50
C ALA A 61 0.96 0.99 -6.26
N LYS A 62 1.88 0.18 -6.81
CA LYS A 62 1.55 -1.01 -7.60
C LYS A 62 0.79 -2.03 -6.76
N SER A 63 1.21 -2.25 -5.52
CA SER A 63 0.57 -3.18 -4.60
C SER A 63 -0.85 -2.78 -4.25
N LEU A 64 -1.06 -1.50 -3.86
CA LEU A 64 -2.39 -1.00 -3.51
C LEU A 64 -3.31 -0.95 -4.73
N ALA A 65 -2.83 -0.44 -5.87
CA ALA A 65 -3.62 -0.40 -7.10
C ALA A 65 -4.06 -1.81 -7.53
N ARG A 66 -3.19 -2.81 -7.40
CA ARG A 66 -3.55 -4.19 -7.69
C ARG A 66 -4.52 -4.77 -6.66
N ALA A 67 -4.33 -4.51 -5.38
CA ALA A 67 -5.26 -4.97 -4.34
C ALA A 67 -6.68 -4.44 -4.56
N LEU A 68 -6.82 -3.19 -5.01
CA LEU A 68 -8.10 -2.56 -5.36
C LEU A 68 -8.86 -3.31 -6.47
N THR A 69 -8.20 -4.12 -7.30
CA THR A 69 -8.88 -4.92 -8.33
C THR A 69 -9.39 -6.27 -7.80
N HIS A 70 -9.18 -6.61 -6.52
CA HIS A 70 -9.63 -7.87 -5.95
C HIS A 70 -11.12 -7.80 -5.57
N PRO A 71 -11.99 -8.72 -6.04
CA PRO A 71 -13.44 -8.61 -5.86
C PRO A 71 -13.89 -8.65 -4.39
N ALA A 72 -13.16 -9.38 -3.54
CA ALA A 72 -13.45 -9.42 -2.10
C ALA A 72 -12.82 -8.28 -1.29
N PHE A 73 -12.02 -7.39 -1.90
CA PHE A 73 -11.33 -6.34 -1.16
C PHE A 73 -12.22 -5.12 -0.98
N VAL A 74 -12.58 -4.82 0.27
CA VAL A 74 -13.52 -3.72 0.58
C VAL A 74 -12.83 -2.44 1.02
N GLY A 75 -11.50 -2.46 1.20
CA GLY A 75 -10.73 -1.28 1.53
C GLY A 75 -9.57 -1.55 2.47
N TYR A 76 -8.93 -0.46 2.91
CA TYR A 76 -7.77 -0.51 3.79
C TYR A 76 -7.77 0.66 4.76
N THR A 77 -6.99 0.50 5.84
CA THR A 77 -6.63 1.57 6.76
C THR A 77 -5.12 1.75 6.79
N TRP A 78 -4.70 3.02 6.77
CA TRP A 78 -3.28 3.37 6.75
C TRP A 78 -2.68 3.32 8.17
N TYR A 79 -1.56 2.63 8.32
CA TYR A 79 -0.74 2.66 9.53
C TYR A 79 0.42 3.63 9.29
N ARG A 80 0.37 4.87 9.76
CA ARG A 80 -0.48 5.45 10.83
C ARG A 80 -0.67 6.95 10.59
N TRP A 81 -1.47 7.62 11.41
CA TRP A 81 -1.70 9.08 11.28
C TRP A 81 -0.39 9.87 11.47
N VAL A 82 0.19 9.84 12.67
CA VAL A 82 1.44 10.55 13.01
C VAL A 82 2.65 9.62 12.99
N ASP A 83 3.78 10.10 12.50
CA ASP A 83 5.06 9.41 12.57
C ASP A 83 5.48 9.02 14.01
N LEU A 84 6.33 8.00 14.09
CA LEU A 84 6.97 7.58 15.34
C LEU A 84 8.24 8.43 15.59
N PRO A 85 8.67 8.59 16.86
CA PRO A 85 9.97 9.18 17.17
C PRO A 85 11.09 8.48 16.40
N GLY A 86 11.97 9.26 15.77
CA GLY A 86 13.09 8.74 14.95
C GLY A 86 12.71 8.36 13.51
N HIS A 87 11.43 8.41 13.13
CA HIS A 87 10.99 8.23 11.76
C HIS A 87 10.73 9.58 11.10
N THR A 88 11.43 9.85 10.01
CA THR A 88 11.27 11.09 9.24
C THR A 88 11.07 10.79 7.76
N PRO A 89 10.25 11.58 7.04
CA PRO A 89 10.15 11.47 5.59
C PRO A 89 11.54 11.48 4.92
N PRO A 90 11.71 10.80 3.78
CA PRO A 90 10.66 10.26 2.92
C PRO A 90 10.25 8.81 3.21
N ILE A 91 11.00 8.08 4.03
CA ILE A 91 10.69 6.69 4.42
C ILE A 91 10.27 6.69 5.89
N SER A 92 8.97 6.79 6.10
CA SER A 92 8.35 6.85 7.43
C SER A 92 6.94 6.24 7.39
N PHE A 93 6.20 6.23 8.50
CA PHE A 93 4.88 5.58 8.59
C PHE A 93 3.72 6.57 8.61
N GLY A 94 3.93 7.77 9.15
CA GLY A 94 2.94 8.81 9.34
C GLY A 94 2.48 9.46 8.03
N LEU A 95 1.18 9.74 7.94
CA LEU A 95 0.66 10.70 6.96
C LEU A 95 1.01 12.14 7.32
N VAL A 96 1.24 12.40 8.61
CA VAL A 96 1.83 13.63 9.14
C VAL A 96 3.06 13.31 9.99
N THR A 97 3.99 14.25 10.06
CA THR A 97 5.18 14.16 10.91
C THR A 97 4.81 14.44 12.38
N ILE A 98 5.75 14.23 13.31
CA ILE A 98 5.55 14.59 14.73
C ILE A 98 5.36 16.11 14.96
N LYS A 99 5.71 16.94 13.96
CA LYS A 99 5.50 18.39 13.98
C LYS A 99 4.18 18.82 13.32
N ASP A 100 3.31 17.86 12.98
CA ASP A 100 2.04 18.06 12.26
C ASP A 100 2.18 18.49 10.79
N ASP A 101 3.40 18.47 10.24
CA ASP A 101 3.62 18.69 8.81
C ASP A 101 3.14 17.48 7.97
N PRO A 102 2.46 17.67 6.83
CA PRO A 102 2.05 16.56 5.98
C PRO A 102 3.26 15.85 5.35
N ASN A 103 3.27 14.52 5.38
CA ASN A 103 4.24 13.73 4.62
C ASN A 103 3.82 13.68 3.15
N LEU A 104 4.35 14.61 2.36
CA LEU A 104 3.99 14.76 0.94
C LEU A 104 4.37 13.55 0.08
N SER A 105 5.33 12.73 0.49
CA SER A 105 5.65 11.49 -0.24
C SER A 105 4.46 10.54 -0.20
N HIS A 106 3.87 10.31 0.99
CA HIS A 106 2.74 9.39 1.12
C HIS A 106 1.43 10.03 0.65
N THR A 107 1.12 11.22 1.15
CA THR A 107 -0.19 11.86 0.95
C THR A 107 -0.46 12.22 -0.50
N THR A 108 0.55 12.67 -1.25
CA THR A 108 0.38 12.98 -2.68
C THR A 108 0.00 11.75 -3.49
N LEU A 109 0.68 10.63 -3.25
CA LEU A 109 0.42 9.38 -3.98
C LEU A 109 -0.91 8.74 -3.54
N LEU A 110 -1.19 8.71 -2.24
CA LEU A 110 -2.47 8.19 -1.72
C LEU A 110 -3.65 8.98 -2.28
N LYS A 111 -3.57 10.32 -2.33
CA LYS A 111 -4.63 11.15 -2.92
C LYS A 111 -4.90 10.78 -4.38
N ARG A 112 -3.85 10.54 -5.18
CA ARG A 112 -3.98 10.11 -6.58
C ARG A 112 -4.59 8.72 -6.73
N LEU A 113 -4.21 7.77 -5.88
CA LEU A 113 -4.75 6.40 -5.91
C LEU A 113 -6.21 6.38 -5.46
N ASN A 114 -6.54 7.05 -4.35
CA ASN A 114 -7.89 7.09 -3.82
C ASN A 114 -8.86 7.81 -4.76
N ALA A 115 -8.43 8.88 -5.44
CA ALA A 115 -9.24 9.56 -6.46
C ALA A 115 -9.60 8.65 -7.65
N ARG A 116 -8.93 7.51 -7.81
CA ARG A 116 -9.14 6.55 -8.89
C ARG A 116 -9.60 5.18 -8.38
N ALA A 117 -9.86 5.02 -7.07
CA ALA A 117 -10.07 3.71 -6.47
C ALA A 117 -11.23 2.95 -7.12
N ASP A 118 -12.38 3.60 -7.29
CA ASP A 118 -13.55 2.99 -7.93
C ASP A 118 -13.29 2.63 -9.39
N ALA A 119 -12.62 3.51 -10.14
CA ALA A 119 -12.24 3.25 -11.53
C ALA A 119 -11.28 2.05 -11.65
N ILE A 120 -10.32 1.93 -10.73
CA ILE A 120 -9.38 0.79 -10.67
C ILE A 120 -10.13 -0.50 -10.34
N ALA A 121 -11.01 -0.47 -9.34
CA ALA A 121 -11.78 -1.63 -8.91
C ALA A 121 -12.71 -2.15 -10.02
N THR A 122 -13.38 -1.25 -10.73
CA THR A 122 -14.32 -1.60 -11.80
C THR A 122 -13.65 -2.02 -13.11
N THR A 123 -12.44 -1.53 -13.40
CA THR A 123 -11.66 -1.99 -14.56
C THR A 123 -11.30 -3.48 -14.45
N GLY A 124 -11.14 -3.99 -13.22
CA GLY A 124 -10.89 -5.42 -12.97
C GLY A 124 -12.12 -6.33 -13.11
N LEU A 125 -13.33 -5.77 -13.07
CA LEU A 125 -14.60 -6.52 -13.16
C LEU A 125 -15.09 -6.75 -14.60
N GLY A 126 -14.42 -6.14 -15.59
CA GLY A 126 -14.79 -6.21 -17.02
C GLY A 126 -13.99 -7.23 -17.84
N ARG A 127 -13.36 -8.24 -17.23
CA ARG A 127 -12.65 -9.33 -17.91
C ARG A 127 -13.08 -10.68 -17.39
#